data_AF-A0AAN7L715-F1
#
_entry.id   AF-A0AAN7L715-F1
#
_cell.length_a   1.000
_cell.length_b   1.000
_cell.length_c   1.000
_cell.angle_alpha   90.00
_cell.angle_beta   90.00
_cell.angle_gamma   90.00
#
_symmetry.space_group_name_H-M   'P 1'
#
loop_
_entity.id
_entity.type
_entity.pdbx_description
1 polymer ?
#
loop_
_entity_poly.entity_id
_entity_poly.type
_entity_poly.pdbx_seq_one_letter_code
_entity_poly.pdbx_strand_id
1 'polypeptide(L)'
;MFVAIPRFPLLDSALDIATLSLILALLLFSFLSFFFILHLRLKSQTAPYLHGFSSLWTVKLILVSSIALWSLAELLQAPFLRRRYLYPSPLSLTQQAGLCRLHSILSLGLFQPAFLVTLLFLVNVSIKQQNPRSVWIVTFVLGTCLPLVSLQSFTHFSSPIYPHLPDYFFQSSVHFRDGFGNETVLCTNPLLGTIVFGAFTILYCLCFLLSCWKVISLVINKGLRARIYGLAIGVLIPLPVQVVLLVMSAFSEPGKPAFGGIEFGIFVAPLLCAAVSESILVFRPIADALSAVGDCCLRDPLPTVKETETTTFAGGP
;
A
#
# COMPACT_ATOMS: atom_id res chain seq x y z
N MET A 1 -42.40 -5.88 -16.82
CA MET A 1 -42.78 -6.56 -15.56
C MET A 1 -41.49 -6.81 -14.80
N PHE A 2 -41.12 -5.88 -13.92
CA PHE A 2 -39.81 -5.91 -13.24
C PHE A 2 -39.94 -6.69 -11.94
N VAL A 3 -39.21 -7.80 -11.84
CA VAL A 3 -39.07 -8.60 -10.63
C VAL A 3 -38.27 -7.77 -9.62
N ALA A 4 -38.94 -7.34 -8.55
CA ALA A 4 -38.30 -6.81 -7.37
C ALA A 4 -37.53 -7.96 -6.68
N ILE A 5 -36.21 -7.99 -6.85
CA ILE A 5 -35.33 -8.95 -6.16
C ILE A 5 -34.92 -8.33 -4.82
N PRO A 6 -35.07 -9.05 -3.70
CA PRO A 6 -34.75 -8.53 -2.37
C PRO A 6 -33.24 -8.30 -2.26
N ARG A 7 -32.86 -7.06 -1.94
CA ARG A 7 -31.49 -6.75 -1.49
C ARG A 7 -31.28 -7.40 -0.13
N PHE A 8 -30.13 -8.02 0.12
CA PHE A 8 -29.80 -8.60 1.43
C PHE A 8 -28.99 -7.56 2.24
N PRO A 9 -29.62 -6.68 3.04
CA PRO A 9 -28.98 -5.56 3.71
C PRO A 9 -27.89 -5.96 4.72
N LEU A 10 -27.90 -7.22 5.17
CA LEU A 10 -26.92 -7.74 6.14
C LEU A 10 -25.54 -8.00 5.52
N LEU A 11 -25.48 -8.46 4.26
CA LEU A 11 -24.21 -8.80 3.63
C LEU A 11 -23.43 -7.53 3.25
N ASP A 12 -24.12 -6.54 2.70
CA ASP A 12 -23.55 -5.22 2.40
C ASP A 12 -23.08 -4.53 3.69
N SER A 13 -23.87 -4.58 4.76
CA SER A 13 -23.47 -3.98 6.04
C SER A 13 -22.25 -4.68 6.66
N ALA A 14 -22.12 -6.00 6.51
CA ALA A 14 -20.98 -6.74 7.05
C ALA A 14 -19.69 -6.45 6.25
N LEU A 15 -19.78 -6.39 4.92
CA LEU A 15 -18.65 -6.05 4.04
C LEU A 15 -18.19 -4.60 4.24
N ASP A 16 -19.11 -3.66 4.41
CA ASP A 16 -18.78 -2.26 4.70
C ASP A 16 -18.03 -2.12 6.04
N ILE A 17 -18.51 -2.79 7.10
CA ILE A 17 -17.86 -2.80 8.42
C ILE A 17 -16.48 -3.47 8.32
N ALA A 18 -16.38 -4.60 7.62
CA ALA A 18 -15.12 -5.30 7.42
C ALA A 18 -14.11 -4.40 6.69
N THR A 19 -14.52 -3.76 5.59
CA THR A 19 -13.70 -2.82 4.83
C THR A 19 -13.21 -1.67 5.71
N LEU A 20 -14.10 -1.03 6.46
CA LEU A 20 -13.74 0.07 7.35
C LEU A 20 -12.77 -0.38 8.45
N SER A 21 -13.00 -1.56 9.03
CA SER A 21 -12.12 -2.13 10.05
C SER A 21 -10.71 -2.41 9.51
N LEU A 22 -10.61 -2.92 8.28
CA LEU A 22 -9.34 -3.21 7.61
C LEU A 22 -8.58 -1.92 7.24
N ILE A 23 -9.28 -0.90 6.75
CA ILE A 23 -8.71 0.43 6.47
C ILE A 23 -8.14 1.04 7.76
N LEU A 24 -8.90 1.00 8.85
CA LEU A 24 -8.46 1.57 10.12
C LEU A 24 -7.26 0.81 10.70
N ALA A 25 -7.27 -0.52 10.60
CA ALA A 25 -6.14 -1.35 11.00
C ALA A 25 -4.88 -1.04 10.19
N LEU A 26 -5.00 -0.85 8.88
CA LEU A 26 -3.88 -0.48 8.01
C LEU A 26 -3.35 0.92 8.34
N LEU A 27 -4.22 1.91 8.53
CA LEU A 27 -3.82 3.26 8.95
C LEU A 27 -3.09 3.26 10.29
N LEU A 28 -3.58 2.50 11.26
CA LEU A 28 -2.91 2.36 12.56
C LEU A 28 -1.53 1.73 12.39
N PHE A 29 -1.42 0.69 11.55
CA PHE A 29 -0.16 0.05 11.23
C PHE A 29 0.83 1.03 10.59
N SER A 30 0.39 1.78 9.59
CA SER A 30 1.21 2.82 8.93
C SER A 30 1.62 3.94 9.87
N PHE A 31 0.74 4.38 10.78
CA PHE A 31 1.07 5.39 11.78
C PHE A 31 2.15 4.91 12.76
N LEU A 32 2.02 3.68 13.28
CA LEU A 32 3.02 3.06 14.15
C LEU A 32 4.36 2.93 13.42
N SER A 33 4.34 2.40 12.19
CA SER A 33 5.52 2.31 11.32
C SER A 33 6.21 3.65 11.13
N PHE A 34 5.45 4.71 10.82
CA PHE A 34 5.98 6.06 10.65
C PHE A 34 6.66 6.58 11.92
N PHE A 35 5.99 6.43 13.08
CA PHE A 35 6.55 6.83 14.37
C PHE A 35 7.83 6.07 14.70
N PHE A 36 7.87 4.76 14.50
CA PHE A 36 9.06 3.95 14.73
C PHE A 36 10.22 4.34 13.81
N ILE A 37 9.96 4.59 12.52
CA ILE A 37 11.01 5.04 11.59
C ILE A 37 11.60 6.39 12.06
N LEU A 38 10.76 7.34 12.46
CA LEU A 38 11.22 8.63 12.98
C LEU A 38 11.98 8.50 14.30
N HIS A 39 11.46 7.69 15.22
CA HIS A 39 12.10 7.44 16.51
C HIS A 39 13.49 6.83 16.34
N LEU A 40 13.61 5.79 15.49
CA LEU A 40 14.90 5.18 15.17
C LEU A 40 15.85 6.17 14.46
N ARG A 41 15.33 7.02 13.58
CA ARG A 41 16.11 8.07 12.92
C ARG A 41 16.67 9.07 13.94
N LEU A 42 15.83 9.57 14.84
CA LEU A 42 16.24 10.50 15.89
C LEU A 42 17.30 9.86 16.80
N LYS A 43 17.07 8.61 17.22
CA LYS A 43 18.03 7.87 18.06
C LYS A 43 19.35 7.57 17.33
N SER A 44 19.32 7.32 16.03
CA SER A 44 20.53 7.08 15.23
C SER A 44 21.43 8.32 15.12
N GLN A 45 20.89 9.55 15.24
CA GLN A 45 21.71 10.75 15.25
C GLN A 45 22.58 10.85 16.51
N THR A 46 22.12 10.27 17.61
CA THR A 46 22.82 10.29 18.90
C THR A 46 23.79 9.10 19.05
N ALA A 47 23.65 8.05 18.24
CA ALA A 47 24.38 6.79 18.39
C ALA A 47 25.06 6.35 17.07
N PRO A 48 26.39 6.47 16.94
CA PRO A 48 27.11 6.20 15.68
C PRO A 48 27.07 4.73 15.22
N TYR A 49 26.77 3.77 16.12
CA TYR A 49 26.63 2.35 15.76
C TYR A 49 25.39 2.03 14.91
N LEU A 50 24.40 2.94 14.86
CA LEU A 50 23.15 2.79 14.09
C LEU A 50 23.20 3.44 12.70
N HIS A 51 24.34 4.02 12.29
CA HIS A 51 24.45 4.81 11.07
C HIS A 51 24.18 4.00 9.78
N GLY A 52 24.40 2.69 9.78
CA GLY A 52 24.05 1.80 8.65
C GLY A 52 22.55 1.71 8.35
N PHE A 53 21.69 1.88 9.37
CA PHE A 53 20.23 1.92 9.20
C PHE A 53 19.73 3.26 8.64
N SER A 54 20.56 4.32 8.69
CA SER A 54 20.24 5.68 8.27
C SER A 54 20.12 5.85 6.75
N SER A 55 20.69 4.98 5.90
CA SER A 55 20.70 5.28 4.46
C SER A 55 19.37 5.05 3.72
N LEU A 56 18.45 4.27 4.29
CA LEU A 56 17.22 3.81 3.59
C LEU A 56 15.92 4.31 4.23
N TRP A 57 16.01 5.13 5.27
CA TRP A 57 14.84 5.65 6.01
C TRP A 57 13.88 6.44 5.11
N THR A 58 14.40 7.25 4.17
CA THR A 58 13.54 8.06 3.28
C THR A 58 12.69 7.17 2.37
N VAL A 59 13.24 6.07 1.86
CA VAL A 59 12.48 5.15 0.98
C VAL A 59 11.39 4.44 1.75
N LYS A 60 11.68 3.99 2.98
CA LYS A 60 10.69 3.38 3.87
C LYS A 60 9.58 4.38 4.24
N LEU A 61 9.94 5.64 4.49
CA LEU A 61 8.96 6.70 4.72
C LEU A 61 8.10 6.96 3.49
N ILE A 62 8.67 7.01 2.29
CA ILE A 62 7.89 7.17 1.05
C ILE A 62 6.90 6.01 0.92
N LEU A 63 7.35 4.76 1.14
CA LEU A 63 6.49 3.58 1.07
C LEU A 63 5.31 3.70 2.06
N VAL A 64 5.59 3.97 3.33
CA VAL A 64 4.56 4.09 4.40
C VAL A 64 3.63 5.26 4.12
N SER A 65 4.15 6.41 3.70
CA SER A 65 3.33 7.58 3.36
C SER A 65 2.43 7.31 2.16
N SER A 66 2.92 6.61 1.12
CA SER A 66 2.08 6.24 -0.04
C SER A 66 0.97 5.27 0.36
N ILE A 67 1.25 4.29 1.22
CA ILE A 67 0.24 3.35 1.74
C ILE A 67 -0.79 4.09 2.60
N ALA A 68 -0.35 4.99 3.50
CA ALA A 68 -1.22 5.78 4.34
C ALA A 68 -2.12 6.71 3.51
N LEU A 69 -1.58 7.38 2.49
CA LEU A 69 -2.33 8.24 1.58
C LEU A 69 -3.35 7.44 0.75
N TRP A 70 -2.96 6.25 0.25
CA TRP A 70 -3.89 5.33 -0.41
C TRP A 70 -5.04 4.96 0.54
N SER A 71 -4.72 4.48 1.74
CA SER A 71 -5.71 4.07 2.73
C SER A 71 -6.61 5.23 3.18
N LEU A 72 -6.08 6.45 3.26
CA LEU A 72 -6.86 7.65 3.56
C LEU A 72 -7.79 8.02 2.41
N ALA A 73 -7.35 7.88 1.15
CA ALA A 73 -8.18 8.10 -0.01
C ALA A 73 -9.35 7.11 -0.07
N GLU A 74 -9.11 5.84 0.26
CA GLU A 74 -10.15 4.80 0.41
C GLU A 74 -11.10 5.14 1.57
N LEU A 75 -10.58 5.57 2.72
CA LEU A 75 -11.39 5.98 3.88
C LEU A 75 -12.32 7.16 3.54
N LEU A 76 -11.83 8.14 2.77
CA LEU A 76 -12.60 9.30 2.32
C LEU A 76 -13.69 8.91 1.30
N GLN A 77 -13.49 7.82 0.54
CA GLN A 77 -14.50 7.32 -0.38
C GLN A 77 -15.58 6.48 0.32
N ALA A 78 -15.27 5.87 1.47
CA ALA A 78 -16.18 4.97 2.17
C ALA A 78 -17.59 5.57 2.32
N PRO A 79 -18.65 4.86 1.87
CA PRO A 79 -20.02 5.38 1.82
C PRO A 79 -20.54 5.80 3.20
N PHE A 80 -20.06 5.15 4.26
CA PHE A 80 -20.41 5.45 5.65
C PHE A 80 -19.97 6.84 6.10
N LEU A 81 -18.71 7.22 5.86
CA LEU A 81 -18.19 8.55 6.21
C LEU A 81 -18.83 9.65 5.35
N ARG A 82 -19.03 9.37 4.07
CA ARG A 82 -19.66 10.29 3.12
C ARG A 82 -21.09 10.65 3.52
N ARG A 83 -21.89 9.65 3.92
CA ARG A 83 -23.31 9.80 4.24
C ARG A 83 -23.56 10.35 5.65
N ARG A 84 -22.66 10.10 6.61
CA ARG A 84 -22.86 10.45 8.03
C ARG A 84 -22.09 11.69 8.49
N TYR A 85 -20.88 11.94 7.96
CA TYR A 85 -19.93 12.89 8.57
C TYR A 85 -19.50 14.03 7.64
N LEU A 86 -19.29 13.79 6.34
CA LEU A 86 -18.77 14.81 5.42
C LEU A 86 -19.85 15.70 4.79
N TYR A 87 -21.06 15.16 4.52
CA TYR A 87 -22.10 15.89 3.79
C TYR A 87 -23.49 15.67 4.38
N PRO A 88 -23.89 16.47 5.40
CA PRO A 88 -25.25 16.43 5.94
C PRO A 88 -26.31 17.00 4.98
N SER A 89 -25.90 17.73 3.93
CA SER A 89 -26.76 18.20 2.84
C SER A 89 -26.52 17.38 1.55
N PRO A 90 -27.55 17.07 0.75
CA PRO A 90 -27.39 16.27 -0.45
C PRO A 90 -26.56 17.05 -1.47
N LEU A 91 -25.33 16.59 -1.74
CA LEU A 91 -24.49 17.15 -2.79
C LEU A 91 -25.15 16.96 -4.15
N SER A 92 -24.94 17.94 -5.04
CA SER A 92 -25.38 17.82 -6.42
C SER A 92 -24.67 16.64 -7.10
N LEU A 93 -25.43 15.92 -7.92
CA LEU A 93 -25.02 14.74 -8.69
C LEU A 93 -23.71 14.95 -9.48
N THR A 94 -23.45 16.18 -9.91
CA THR A 94 -22.24 16.59 -10.65
C THR A 94 -20.98 16.67 -9.78
N GLN A 95 -21.09 17.11 -8.53
CA GLN A 95 -19.95 17.12 -7.59
C GLN A 95 -19.57 15.70 -7.17
N GLN A 96 -20.54 14.80 -7.01
CA GLN A 96 -20.28 13.40 -6.66
C GLN A 96 -19.53 12.66 -7.78
N ALA A 97 -19.88 12.92 -9.05
CA ALA A 97 -19.16 12.37 -10.20
C ALA A 97 -17.70 12.86 -10.27
N GLY A 98 -17.46 14.16 -10.01
CA GLY A 98 -16.11 14.74 -9.98
C GLY A 98 -15.20 14.16 -8.89
N LEU A 99 -15.75 13.89 -7.70
CA LEU A 99 -15.01 13.30 -6.59
C LEU A 99 -14.62 11.84 -6.85
N CYS A 100 -15.52 11.04 -7.44
CA CYS A 100 -15.19 9.68 -7.86
C CYS A 100 -14.13 9.65 -8.96
N ARG A 101 -14.21 10.61 -9.90
CA ARG A 101 -13.21 10.87 -10.92
C ARG A 101 -11.81 11.02 -10.32
N LEU A 102 -11.70 11.95 -9.37
CA LEU A 102 -10.45 12.32 -8.75
C LEU A 102 -9.91 11.16 -7.90
N HIS A 103 -10.77 10.50 -7.13
CA HIS A 103 -10.37 9.36 -6.33
C HIS A 103 -9.79 8.24 -7.21
N SER A 104 -10.47 7.87 -8.30
CA SER A 104 -10.02 6.79 -9.18
C SER A 104 -8.63 7.11 -9.77
N ILE A 105 -8.44 8.32 -10.29
CA ILE A 105 -7.14 8.78 -10.84
C ILE A 105 -6.05 8.80 -9.75
N LEU A 106 -6.39 9.20 -8.54
CA LEU A 106 -5.41 9.36 -7.46
C LEU A 106 -5.03 8.01 -6.83
N SER A 107 -6.00 7.13 -6.61
CA SER A 107 -5.82 5.79 -6.03
C SER A 107 -5.09 4.87 -7.02
N LEU A 108 -5.64 4.68 -8.23
CA LEU A 108 -5.06 3.78 -9.26
C LEU A 108 -3.86 4.39 -9.99
N GLY A 109 -3.80 5.71 -10.15
CA GLY A 109 -2.81 6.38 -10.99
C GLY A 109 -1.58 6.89 -10.25
N LEU A 110 -1.72 7.20 -8.95
CA LEU A 110 -0.62 7.77 -8.16
C LEU A 110 -0.25 6.89 -6.97
N PHE A 111 -1.16 6.65 -6.03
CA PHE A 111 -0.77 6.04 -4.76
C PHE A 111 -0.40 4.57 -4.89
N GLN A 112 -1.20 3.81 -5.64
CA GLN A 112 -0.91 2.40 -5.88
C GLN A 112 0.41 2.16 -6.63
N PRO A 113 0.65 2.78 -7.81
CA PRO A 113 1.93 2.64 -8.49
C PRO A 113 3.10 3.22 -7.68
N ALA A 114 2.89 4.29 -6.88
CA ALA A 114 3.95 4.85 -6.05
C ALA A 114 4.48 3.87 -5.02
N PHE A 115 3.62 3.16 -4.28
CA PHE A 115 4.11 2.18 -3.31
C PHE A 115 4.74 0.96 -4.01
N LEU A 116 4.22 0.53 -5.15
CA LEU A 116 4.78 -0.58 -5.93
C LEU A 116 6.17 -0.28 -6.48
N VAL A 117 6.36 0.89 -7.09
CA VAL A 117 7.66 1.33 -7.61
C VAL A 117 8.66 1.51 -6.47
N THR A 118 8.21 2.05 -5.34
CA THR A 118 9.03 2.18 -4.12
C THR A 118 9.45 0.80 -3.59
N LEU A 119 8.55 -0.18 -3.60
CA LEU A 119 8.83 -1.57 -3.23
C LEU A 119 9.91 -2.19 -4.13
N LEU A 120 9.74 -2.08 -5.46
CA LEU A 120 10.70 -2.60 -6.44
C LEU A 120 12.08 -1.96 -6.25
N PHE A 121 12.11 -0.65 -6.00
CA PHE A 121 13.33 0.07 -5.71
C PHE A 121 14.01 -0.46 -4.45
N LEU A 122 13.26 -0.68 -3.37
CA LEU A 122 13.80 -1.17 -2.10
C LEU A 122 14.42 -2.57 -2.26
N VAL A 123 13.77 -3.46 -3.02
CA VAL A 123 14.31 -4.78 -3.36
C VAL A 123 15.59 -4.65 -4.19
N ASN A 124 15.63 -3.76 -5.19
CA ASN A 124 16.81 -3.55 -6.03
C ASN A 124 18.01 -2.99 -5.26
N VAL A 125 17.79 -2.00 -4.38
CA VAL A 125 18.88 -1.45 -3.57
C VAL A 125 19.42 -2.48 -2.59
N SER A 126 18.57 -3.38 -2.08
CA SER A 126 19.02 -4.50 -1.25
C SER A 126 20.00 -5.43 -1.97
N ILE A 127 19.98 -5.47 -3.32
CA ILE A 127 20.92 -6.30 -4.11
C ILE A 127 22.25 -5.56 -4.31
N LYS A 128 22.18 -4.27 -4.66
CA LYS A 128 23.33 -3.56 -5.22
C LYS A 128 24.25 -2.93 -4.16
N GLN A 129 23.88 -2.96 -2.88
CA GLN A 129 24.58 -2.29 -1.76
C GLN A 129 25.05 -0.86 -2.09
N GLN A 130 24.36 -0.19 -3.01
CA GLN A 130 24.72 1.13 -3.49
C GLN A 130 23.83 2.13 -2.79
N ASN A 131 24.43 3.07 -2.04
CA ASN A 131 23.68 4.15 -1.38
C ASN A 131 23.21 5.15 -2.44
N PRO A 132 21.93 5.10 -2.86
CA PRO A 132 21.43 6.04 -3.85
C PRO A 132 21.17 7.37 -3.13
N ARG A 133 21.49 8.50 -3.77
CA ARG A 133 21.08 9.80 -3.24
C ARG A 133 19.55 9.83 -3.18
N SER A 134 18.99 10.20 -2.02
CA SER A 134 17.55 10.23 -1.76
C SER A 134 16.74 10.95 -2.86
N VAL A 135 17.28 12.02 -3.43
CA VAL A 135 16.67 12.77 -4.54
C VAL A 135 16.40 11.89 -5.77
N TRP A 136 17.33 11.02 -6.14
CA TRP A 136 17.14 10.13 -7.31
C TRP A 136 15.99 9.16 -7.12
N ILE A 137 15.70 8.79 -5.88
CA ILE A 137 14.63 7.87 -5.52
C ILE A 137 13.30 8.57 -5.68
N VAL A 138 13.17 9.78 -5.11
CA VAL A 138 11.97 10.62 -5.26
C VAL A 138 11.72 10.92 -6.73
N THR A 139 12.75 11.31 -7.48
CA THR A 139 12.65 11.58 -8.92
C THR A 139 12.26 10.33 -9.71
N PHE A 140 12.78 9.15 -9.37
CA PHE A 140 12.41 7.90 -10.04
C PHE A 140 10.96 7.49 -9.76
N VAL A 141 10.54 7.54 -8.49
CA VAL A 141 9.16 7.23 -8.09
C VAL A 141 8.19 8.21 -8.75
N LEU A 142 8.43 9.51 -8.60
CA LEU A 142 7.59 10.55 -9.19
C LEU A 142 7.60 10.47 -10.72
N GLY A 143 8.76 10.30 -11.34
CA GLY A 143 8.91 10.20 -12.79
C GLY A 143 8.23 8.96 -13.39
N THR A 144 8.08 7.88 -12.63
CA THR A 144 7.35 6.68 -13.07
C THR A 144 5.84 6.83 -12.87
N CYS A 145 5.41 7.50 -11.79
CA CYS A 145 3.99 7.71 -11.50
C CYS A 145 3.37 8.85 -12.34
N LEU A 146 4.14 9.88 -12.68
CA LEU A 146 3.67 11.01 -13.48
C LEU A 146 3.07 10.60 -14.85
N PRO A 147 3.73 9.76 -15.69
CA PRO A 147 3.14 9.34 -16.96
C PRO A 147 1.88 8.49 -16.77
N LEU A 148 1.77 7.71 -15.68
CA LEU A 148 0.56 6.95 -15.35
C LEU A 148 -0.61 7.89 -15.02
N VAL A 149 -0.37 8.90 -14.18
CA VAL A 149 -1.37 9.93 -13.88
C VAL A 149 -1.74 10.72 -15.13
N SER A 150 -0.77 11.10 -15.96
CA SER A 150 -1.02 11.82 -17.21
C SER A 150 -1.84 10.98 -18.19
N LEU A 151 -1.52 9.70 -18.37
CA LEU A 151 -2.28 8.79 -19.22
C LEU A 151 -3.70 8.61 -18.69
N GLN A 152 -3.88 8.31 -17.40
CA GLN A 152 -5.22 8.18 -16.81
C GLN A 152 -6.02 9.48 -16.93
N SER A 153 -5.41 10.64 -16.65
CA SER A 153 -6.07 11.94 -16.80
C SER A 153 -6.47 12.22 -18.26
N PHE A 154 -5.60 11.91 -19.22
CA PHE A 154 -5.88 12.08 -20.65
C PHE A 154 -7.04 11.19 -21.11
N THR A 155 -7.01 9.91 -20.74
CA THR A 155 -8.09 8.96 -21.11
C THR A 155 -9.46 9.39 -20.60
N HIS A 156 -9.46 10.15 -19.50
CA HIS A 156 -10.67 10.61 -18.86
C HIS A 156 -11.16 11.99 -19.34
N PHE A 157 -10.23 12.84 -19.79
CA PHE A 157 -10.52 14.13 -20.40
C PHE A 157 -10.88 14.01 -21.88
N SER A 158 -10.37 12.99 -22.58
CA SER A 158 -10.68 12.71 -24.01
C SER A 158 -12.03 12.03 -24.24
N SER A 159 -12.83 11.82 -23.19
CA SER A 159 -14.20 11.29 -23.26
C SER A 159 -15.13 11.97 -24.29
N PRO A 160 -15.03 13.28 -24.62
CA PRO A 160 -15.91 13.88 -25.63
C PRO A 160 -15.36 13.82 -27.07
N ILE A 161 -14.17 13.25 -27.32
CA ILE A 161 -13.46 13.37 -28.62
C ILE A 161 -13.70 12.16 -29.54
N TYR A 162 -14.10 10.99 -29.01
CA TYR A 162 -14.30 9.76 -29.79
C TYR A 162 -15.76 9.28 -29.74
N PRO A 163 -16.66 9.83 -30.58
CA PRO A 163 -18.09 9.50 -30.57
C PRO A 163 -18.43 8.10 -31.11
N HIS A 164 -17.43 7.32 -31.55
CA HIS A 164 -17.62 6.00 -32.17
C HIS A 164 -17.29 4.81 -31.25
N LEU A 165 -16.87 5.07 -30.01
CA LEU A 165 -16.60 4.02 -29.03
C LEU A 165 -17.80 3.91 -28.08
N PRO A 166 -18.27 2.68 -27.80
CA PRO A 166 -19.52 2.50 -27.09
C PRO A 166 -19.42 2.87 -25.61
N ASP A 167 -20.53 3.35 -25.03
CA ASP A 167 -20.59 4.09 -23.76
C ASP A 167 -19.91 3.39 -22.56
N TYR A 168 -19.83 2.05 -22.56
CA TYR A 168 -19.15 1.24 -21.53
C TYR A 168 -17.67 1.61 -21.36
N PHE A 169 -16.99 2.15 -22.39
CA PHE A 169 -15.58 2.54 -22.31
C PHE A 169 -15.32 3.82 -21.50
N PHE A 170 -16.32 4.70 -21.38
CA PHE A 170 -16.19 6.02 -20.75
C PHE A 170 -17.10 6.22 -19.55
N GLN A 171 -18.06 5.32 -19.31
CA GLN A 171 -19.08 5.47 -18.28
C GLN A 171 -18.48 5.33 -16.88
N SER A 172 -18.15 6.47 -16.28
CA SER A 172 -17.65 6.57 -14.90
C SER A 172 -18.75 6.58 -13.83
N SER A 173 -20.00 6.46 -14.25
CA SER A 173 -21.15 6.60 -13.36
C SER A 173 -22.36 5.87 -13.94
N VAL A 174 -22.88 4.90 -13.19
CA VAL A 174 -24.17 4.26 -13.48
C VAL A 174 -25.19 4.79 -12.48
N HIS A 175 -26.30 5.31 -13.00
CA HIS A 175 -27.44 5.74 -12.19
C HIS A 175 -28.13 4.51 -11.61
N PHE A 176 -28.13 4.38 -10.29
CA PHE A 176 -28.81 3.30 -9.58
C PHE A 176 -29.94 3.86 -8.73
N ARG A 177 -31.16 3.41 -9.00
CA ARG A 177 -32.34 3.82 -8.25
C ARG A 177 -32.60 2.81 -7.13
N ASP A 178 -32.45 3.26 -5.90
CA ASP A 178 -32.70 2.45 -4.71
C ASP A 178 -34.21 2.10 -4.62
N GLY A 179 -34.58 0.96 -4.04
CA GLY A 179 -35.96 0.50 -3.87
C GLY A 179 -36.83 1.39 -2.97
N PHE A 180 -36.22 2.41 -2.36
CA PHE A 180 -36.86 3.51 -1.63
C PHE A 180 -37.09 4.76 -2.50
N GLY A 181 -36.85 4.71 -3.81
CA GLY A 181 -37.05 5.81 -4.74
C GLY A 181 -35.89 6.83 -4.79
N ASN A 182 -34.81 6.59 -4.06
CA ASN A 182 -33.64 7.48 -4.02
C ASN A 182 -32.66 7.18 -5.16
N GLU A 183 -32.22 8.20 -5.88
CA GLU A 183 -31.22 8.08 -6.94
C GLU A 183 -29.81 8.13 -6.33
N THR A 184 -29.04 7.07 -6.54
CA THR A 184 -27.64 6.96 -6.10
C THR A 184 -26.75 6.68 -7.30
N VAL A 185 -25.63 7.39 -7.40
CA VAL A 185 -24.67 7.21 -8.51
C VAL A 185 -23.62 6.19 -8.07
N LEU A 186 -23.57 5.02 -8.72
CA LEU A 186 -22.46 4.08 -8.57
C LEU A 186 -21.30 4.56 -9.45
N CYS A 187 -20.13 4.69 -8.84
CA CYS A 187 -18.93 5.14 -9.53
C CYS A 187 -18.21 3.94 -10.13
N THR A 188 -18.38 3.72 -11.43
CA THR A 188 -17.72 2.64 -12.15
C THR A 188 -16.35 3.13 -12.62
N ASN A 189 -15.30 2.34 -12.43
CA ASN A 189 -13.99 2.68 -13.00
C ASN A 189 -14.05 2.52 -14.52
N PRO A 190 -13.67 3.55 -15.32
CA PRO A 190 -13.69 3.44 -16.77
C PRO A 190 -12.73 2.34 -17.22
N LEU A 191 -13.21 1.42 -18.07
CA LEU A 191 -12.47 0.29 -18.63
C LEU A 191 -11.07 0.65 -19.14
N LEU A 192 -10.93 1.86 -19.70
CA LEU A 192 -9.67 2.35 -20.24
C LEU A 192 -8.60 2.60 -19.16
N GLY A 193 -9.00 3.03 -17.96
CA GLY A 193 -8.12 3.13 -16.80
C GLY A 193 -7.62 1.77 -16.33
N THR A 194 -8.49 0.76 -16.39
CA THR A 194 -8.16 -0.64 -16.07
C THR A 194 -7.14 -1.22 -17.05
N ILE A 195 -7.24 -0.90 -18.35
CA ILE A 195 -6.26 -1.36 -19.36
C ILE A 195 -4.88 -0.76 -19.10
N VAL A 196 -4.79 0.56 -18.86
CA VAL A 196 -3.52 1.25 -18.56
C VAL A 196 -2.89 0.68 -17.30
N PHE A 197 -3.69 0.51 -16.24
CA PHE A 197 -3.22 -0.09 -14.99
C PHE A 197 -2.77 -1.54 -15.19
N GLY A 198 -3.52 -2.36 -15.93
CA GLY A 198 -3.15 -3.74 -16.23
C GLY A 198 -1.84 -3.87 -17.00
N ALA A 199 -1.60 -3.00 -17.99
CA ALA A 199 -0.32 -2.96 -18.71
C ALA A 199 0.85 -2.64 -17.78
N PHE A 200 0.67 -1.66 -16.88
CA PHE A 200 1.64 -1.36 -15.83
C PHE A 200 1.87 -2.56 -14.90
N THR A 201 0.81 -3.24 -14.47
CA THR A 201 0.92 -4.43 -13.60
C THR A 201 1.72 -5.53 -14.26
N ILE A 202 1.52 -5.81 -15.56
CA ILE A 202 2.28 -6.84 -16.28
C ILE A 202 3.77 -6.48 -16.30
N LEU A 203 4.11 -5.26 -16.71
CA LEU A 203 5.49 -4.79 -16.75
C LEU A 203 6.13 -4.81 -15.36
N TYR A 204 5.39 -4.37 -14.36
CA TYR A 204 5.81 -4.38 -12.96
C TYR A 204 6.10 -5.80 -12.46
N CYS A 205 5.17 -6.74 -12.66
CA CYS A 205 5.32 -8.13 -12.24
C CYS A 205 6.54 -8.78 -12.87
N LEU A 206 6.79 -8.55 -14.17
CA LEU A 206 7.99 -9.05 -14.85
C LEU A 206 9.27 -8.49 -14.23
N CYS A 207 9.36 -7.16 -14.07
CA CYS A 207 10.51 -6.51 -13.45
C CYS A 207 10.74 -6.99 -12.01
N PHE A 208 9.67 -7.08 -11.22
CA PHE A 208 9.73 -7.50 -9.82
C PHE A 208 10.13 -8.97 -9.66
N LEU A 209 9.62 -9.86 -10.51
CA LEU A 209 10.05 -11.25 -10.58
C LEU A 209 11.54 -11.37 -10.89
N LEU A 210 12.03 -10.64 -11.89
CA LEU A 210 13.46 -10.65 -12.25
C LEU A 210 14.34 -10.13 -11.10
N SER A 211 13.90 -9.06 -10.42
CA SER A 211 14.57 -8.54 -9.23
C SER A 211 14.60 -9.58 -8.11
N CYS A 212 13.46 -10.19 -7.79
CA CYS A 212 13.36 -11.22 -6.76
C CYS A 212 14.23 -12.44 -7.09
N TRP A 213 14.20 -12.91 -8.34
CA TRP A 213 15.01 -14.03 -8.82
C TRP A 213 16.51 -13.76 -8.65
N LYS A 214 16.96 -12.56 -9.03
CA LYS A 214 18.34 -12.14 -8.82
C LYS A 214 18.72 -12.20 -7.35
N VAL A 215 17.90 -11.65 -6.45
CA VAL A 215 18.19 -11.67 -5.01
C VAL A 215 18.27 -13.12 -4.52
N ILE A 216 17.28 -13.95 -4.83
CA ILE A 216 17.21 -15.35 -4.39
C ILE A 216 18.43 -16.15 -4.87
N SER A 217 18.91 -15.89 -6.09
CA SER A 217 20.12 -16.55 -6.63
C SER A 217 21.40 -16.14 -5.91
N LEU A 218 21.46 -14.91 -5.39
CA LEU A 218 22.64 -14.36 -4.73
C LEU A 218 22.69 -14.70 -3.24
N VAL A 219 21.55 -14.94 -2.57
CA VAL A 219 21.54 -15.28 -1.16
C VAL A 219 21.63 -16.78 -0.89
N ILE A 220 22.71 -17.14 -0.19
CA ILE A 220 22.89 -18.44 0.48
C ILE A 220 22.06 -18.51 1.78
N ASN A 221 21.67 -17.35 2.35
CA ASN A 221 20.94 -17.29 3.61
C ASN A 221 19.46 -17.71 3.44
N LYS A 222 19.06 -18.80 4.10
CA LYS A 222 17.68 -19.30 4.15
C LYS A 222 16.69 -18.27 4.70
N GLY A 223 17.11 -17.44 5.66
CA GLY A 223 16.26 -16.43 6.29
C GLY A 223 15.90 -15.27 5.35
N LEU A 224 16.88 -14.72 4.62
CA LEU A 224 16.61 -13.65 3.65
C LEU A 224 15.76 -14.17 2.49
N ARG A 225 16.04 -15.41 2.03
CA ARG A 225 15.27 -16.08 0.99
C ARG A 225 13.79 -16.21 1.35
N ALA A 226 13.46 -16.66 2.57
CA ALA A 226 12.08 -16.77 3.03
C ALA A 226 11.35 -15.41 3.04
N ARG A 227 12.03 -14.34 3.45
CA ARG A 227 11.48 -12.97 3.44
C ARG A 227 11.12 -12.51 2.03
N ILE A 228 12.00 -12.76 1.06
CA ILE A 228 11.78 -12.37 -0.35
C ILE A 228 10.67 -13.20 -0.97
N TYR A 229 10.57 -14.50 -0.68
CA TYR A 229 9.44 -15.31 -1.14
C TYR A 229 8.11 -14.83 -0.59
N GLY A 230 8.04 -14.49 0.71
CA GLY A 230 6.83 -13.91 1.30
C GLY A 230 6.43 -12.60 0.61
N LEU A 231 7.39 -11.74 0.32
CA LEU A 231 7.17 -10.49 -0.41
C LEU A 231 6.73 -10.75 -1.86
N ALA A 232 7.37 -11.69 -2.55
CA ALA A 232 7.04 -12.07 -3.92
C ALA A 232 5.60 -12.58 -4.02
N ILE A 233 5.23 -13.54 -3.17
CA ILE A 233 3.89 -14.13 -3.14
C ILE A 233 2.84 -13.08 -2.78
N GLY A 234 3.09 -12.27 -1.74
CA GLY A 234 2.15 -11.25 -1.27
C GLY A 234 1.92 -10.08 -2.23
N VAL A 235 2.74 -9.93 -3.28
CA VAL A 235 2.62 -8.85 -4.26
C VAL A 235 2.20 -9.39 -5.62
N LEU A 236 2.84 -10.48 -6.09
CA LEU A 236 2.61 -11.05 -7.41
C LEU A 236 1.29 -11.81 -7.54
N ILE A 237 0.69 -12.27 -6.44
CA ILE A 237 -0.63 -12.90 -6.48
C ILE A 237 -1.73 -11.84 -6.40
N PRO A 238 -1.74 -10.91 -5.44
CA PRO A 238 -2.87 -9.99 -5.29
C PRO A 238 -2.97 -9.00 -6.45
N LEU A 239 -1.86 -8.54 -7.05
CA LEU A 239 -1.92 -7.55 -8.13
C LEU A 239 -2.61 -8.07 -9.40
N PRO A 240 -2.25 -9.22 -9.98
CA PRO A 240 -3.01 -9.77 -11.12
C PRO A 240 -4.44 -10.11 -10.75
N VAL A 241 -4.69 -10.63 -9.54
CA VAL A 241 -6.05 -10.91 -9.06
C VAL A 241 -6.88 -9.62 -9.07
N GLN A 242 -6.33 -8.50 -8.60
CA GLN A 242 -7.00 -7.20 -8.64
C GLN A 242 -7.35 -6.78 -10.08
N VAL A 243 -6.41 -6.93 -11.03
CA VAL A 243 -6.65 -6.60 -12.44
C VAL A 243 -7.76 -7.47 -13.03
N VAL A 244 -7.74 -8.78 -12.77
CA VAL A 244 -8.79 -9.70 -13.21
C VAL A 244 -10.14 -9.30 -12.61
N LEU A 245 -10.19 -8.98 -11.32
CA LEU A 245 -11.42 -8.55 -10.66
C LEU A 245 -11.94 -7.21 -11.21
N LEU A 246 -11.06 -6.26 -11.53
CA LEU A 246 -11.42 -5.00 -12.18
C LEU A 246 -12.03 -5.22 -13.57
N VAL A 247 -11.46 -6.14 -14.36
CA VAL A 247 -12.02 -6.51 -15.67
C VAL A 247 -13.37 -7.21 -15.50
N MET A 248 -13.47 -8.15 -14.58
CA MET A 248 -14.72 -8.86 -14.27
C MET A 248 -15.81 -7.90 -13.77
N SER A 249 -15.46 -6.90 -12.96
CA SER A 249 -16.37 -5.85 -12.50
C SER A 249 -16.93 -5.05 -13.67
N ALA A 250 -16.10 -4.71 -14.65
CA ALA A 250 -16.55 -3.96 -15.83
C ALA A 250 -17.49 -4.74 -16.77
N PHE A 251 -17.39 -6.07 -16.79
CA PHE A 251 -18.33 -6.93 -17.53
C PHE A 251 -19.55 -7.38 -16.71
N SER A 252 -19.59 -7.10 -15.41
CA SER A 252 -20.66 -7.55 -14.53
C SER A 252 -21.82 -6.56 -14.52
N GLU A 253 -23.04 -7.04 -14.74
CA GLU A 253 -24.26 -6.23 -14.58
C GLU A 253 -24.48 -5.86 -13.10
N PRO A 254 -24.74 -4.58 -12.78
CA PRO A 254 -25.01 -4.15 -11.41
C PRO A 254 -26.34 -4.75 -10.92
N GLY A 255 -26.28 -5.58 -9.87
CA GLY A 255 -27.48 -6.15 -9.23
C GLY A 255 -27.40 -7.63 -8.82
N LYS A 256 -26.34 -8.36 -9.19
CA LYS A 256 -26.10 -9.74 -8.72
C LYS A 256 -25.26 -9.73 -7.43
N PRO A 257 -25.49 -10.66 -6.47
CA PRO A 257 -24.72 -10.72 -5.21
C PRO A 257 -23.22 -10.97 -5.43
N ALA A 258 -22.84 -11.50 -6.59
CA ALA A 258 -21.44 -11.64 -6.99
C ALA A 258 -20.71 -10.29 -7.12
N PHE A 259 -21.43 -9.19 -7.40
CA PHE A 259 -20.85 -7.87 -7.61
C PHE A 259 -20.19 -7.31 -6.34
N GLY A 260 -20.87 -7.40 -5.19
CA GLY A 260 -20.31 -6.95 -3.90
C GLY A 260 -19.05 -7.73 -3.50
N GLY A 261 -19.00 -9.03 -3.82
CA GLY A 261 -17.79 -9.85 -3.60
C GLY A 261 -16.62 -9.44 -4.51
N ILE A 262 -16.89 -9.07 -5.76
CA ILE A 262 -15.87 -8.58 -6.69
C ILE A 262 -15.30 -7.24 -6.22
N GLU A 263 -16.16 -6.29 -5.84
CA GLU A 263 -15.73 -4.98 -5.30
C GLU A 263 -14.90 -5.13 -4.02
N PHE A 264 -15.33 -5.98 -3.10
CA PHE A 264 -14.55 -6.30 -1.90
C PHE A 264 -13.18 -6.90 -2.25
N GLY A 265 -13.12 -7.80 -3.23
CA GLY A 265 -11.86 -8.36 -3.70
C GLY A 265 -10.92 -7.33 -4.34
N ILE A 266 -11.46 -6.36 -5.10
CA ILE A 266 -10.68 -5.24 -5.68
C ILE A 266 -10.02 -4.41 -4.59
N PHE A 267 -10.68 -4.24 -3.44
CA PHE A 267 -10.14 -3.52 -2.28
C PHE A 267 -9.14 -4.37 -1.47
N VAL A 268 -9.47 -5.65 -1.22
CA VAL A 268 -8.64 -6.54 -0.38
C VAL A 268 -7.29 -6.84 -1.04
N ALA A 269 -7.25 -6.98 -2.37
CA ALA A 269 -6.02 -7.30 -3.08
C ALA A 269 -4.87 -6.28 -2.86
N PRO A 270 -5.04 -4.96 -3.13
CA PRO A 270 -4.03 -3.96 -2.84
C PRO A 270 -3.77 -3.79 -1.34
N LEU A 271 -4.78 -4.01 -0.49
CA LEU A 271 -4.62 -3.99 0.97
C LEU A 271 -3.67 -5.09 1.46
N LEU A 272 -3.83 -6.32 0.97
CA LEU A 272 -2.91 -7.42 1.28
C LEU A 272 -1.50 -7.13 0.77
N CYS A 273 -1.39 -6.59 -0.45
CA CYS A 273 -0.11 -6.17 -1.02
C CYS A 273 0.58 -5.12 -0.14
N ALA A 274 -0.16 -4.10 0.30
CA ALA A 274 0.35 -3.05 1.17
C ALA A 274 0.77 -3.59 2.54
N ALA A 275 -0.09 -4.38 3.19
CA ALA A 275 0.18 -4.98 4.50
C ALA A 275 1.41 -5.90 4.49
N VAL A 276 1.56 -6.75 3.47
CA VAL A 276 2.74 -7.63 3.32
C VAL A 276 3.99 -6.80 3.06
N SER A 277 3.91 -5.80 2.17
CA SER A 277 5.04 -4.93 1.85
C SER A 277 5.54 -4.17 3.07
N GLU A 278 4.63 -3.57 3.83
CA GLU A 278 4.95 -2.79 5.01
C GLU A 278 5.47 -3.68 6.14
N SER A 279 4.84 -4.82 6.42
CA SER A 279 5.27 -5.73 7.49
C SER A 279 6.65 -6.35 7.23
N ILE A 280 6.96 -6.73 5.99
CA ILE A 280 8.26 -7.34 5.66
C ILE A 280 9.37 -6.28 5.65
N LEU A 281 9.10 -5.06 5.17
CA LEU A 281 10.15 -4.06 4.94
C LEU A 281 10.34 -3.06 6.07
N VAL A 282 9.31 -2.82 6.87
CA VAL A 282 9.34 -1.85 7.97
C VAL A 282 9.39 -2.58 9.29
N PHE A 283 8.39 -3.44 9.56
CA PHE A 283 8.26 -4.07 10.87
C PHE A 283 9.39 -5.07 11.18
N ARG A 284 9.77 -5.94 10.24
CA ARG A 284 10.85 -6.90 10.48
C ARG A 284 12.19 -6.26 10.84
N PRO A 285 12.70 -5.24 10.10
CA PRO A 285 13.92 -4.55 10.52
C PRO A 285 13.81 -3.86 11.89
N ILE A 286 12.63 -3.38 12.28
CA ILE A 286 12.40 -2.81 13.61
C ILE A 286 12.47 -3.90 14.68
N ALA A 287 11.82 -5.04 14.46
CA ALA A 287 11.87 -6.19 15.37
C ALA A 287 13.31 -6.72 15.52
N ASP A 288 14.03 -6.87 14.41
CA ASP A 288 15.44 -7.30 14.41
C ASP A 288 16.34 -6.29 15.18
N ALA A 289 16.05 -4.99 15.10
CA ALA A 289 16.77 -3.95 15.85
C ALA A 289 16.43 -3.96 17.36
N LEU A 290 15.16 -4.21 17.71
CA LEU A 290 14.73 -4.31 19.11
C LEU A 290 15.33 -5.54 19.80
N SER A 291 15.38 -6.69 19.12
CA SER A 291 16.04 -7.89 19.67
C SER A 291 17.54 -7.65 19.89
N ALA A 292 18.21 -6.98 18.95
CA ALA A 292 19.63 -6.67 19.10
C ALA A 292 19.92 -5.75 20.31
N VAL A 293 19.03 -4.78 20.58
CA VAL A 293 19.15 -3.92 21.78
C VAL A 293 18.90 -4.71 23.06
N GLY A 294 17.90 -5.60 23.08
CA GLY A 294 17.62 -6.46 24.23
C GLY A 294 18.79 -7.37 24.59
N ASP A 295 19.41 -7.99 23.58
CA ASP A 295 20.58 -8.85 23.77
C ASP A 295 21.81 -8.07 24.26
N CYS A 296 22.03 -6.84 23.80
CA CYS A 296 23.09 -5.97 24.32
C CYS A 296 22.88 -5.61 25.79
N CYS A 297 21.64 -5.28 26.20
CA CYS A 297 21.32 -4.95 27.59
C CYS A 297 21.41 -6.16 28.54
N LEU A 298 21.27 -7.39 28.03
CA LEU A 298 21.41 -8.62 28.83
C LEU A 298 22.88 -9.07 28.98
N ARG A 299 23.78 -8.59 28.11
CA ARG A 299 25.18 -9.01 28.06
C ARG A 299 26.16 -8.11 28.82
N ASP A 300 25.67 -7.23 29.69
CA ASP A 300 26.51 -6.52 30.65
C ASP A 300 26.54 -7.27 32.00
N PRO A 301 27.44 -8.26 32.23
CA PRO A 301 27.88 -8.54 33.59
C PRO A 301 28.78 -7.38 34.02
N LEU A 302 28.34 -6.71 35.09
CA LEU A 302 29.06 -5.75 35.91
C LEU A 302 30.59 -6.00 35.90
N PRO A 303 31.45 -4.99 35.69
CA PRO A 303 32.87 -5.18 35.91
C PRO A 303 33.07 -5.48 37.40
N THR A 304 33.41 -6.73 37.72
CA THR A 304 33.90 -7.12 39.04
C THR A 304 35.17 -6.32 39.30
N VAL A 305 35.05 -5.28 40.12
CA VAL A 305 36.16 -4.62 40.79
C VAL A 305 36.86 -5.70 41.60
N LYS A 306 38.06 -6.11 41.15
CA LYS A 306 38.96 -6.88 41.99
C LYS A 306 39.54 -5.93 43.02
N GLU A 307 38.93 -5.88 44.19
CA GLU A 307 39.61 -5.47 45.42
C GLU A 307 40.85 -6.35 45.58
N THR A 308 42.03 -5.75 45.48
CA THR A 308 43.28 -6.38 45.86
C THR A 308 43.69 -5.77 47.19
N GLU A 309 43.16 -6.31 48.28
CA GLU A 309 43.69 -6.14 49.62
C GLU A 309 44.51 -7.39 49.98
N THR A 310 45.84 -7.26 50.03
CA THR A 310 46.68 -8.07 50.94
C THR A 310 48.00 -7.33 51.23
N THR A 311 47.96 -6.51 52.28
CA THR A 311 49.01 -6.31 53.29
C THR A 311 49.52 -7.70 53.76
N THR A 312 50.80 -8.07 53.97
CA THR A 312 51.91 -7.39 54.66
C THR A 312 53.19 -8.29 54.67
N PHE A 313 54.35 -7.65 54.90
CA PHE A 313 55.56 -8.09 55.66
C PHE A 313 56.70 -8.98 55.07
N ALA A 314 57.90 -8.35 54.97
CA ALA A 314 59.16 -8.63 55.71
C ALA A 314 60.39 -9.32 55.04
N GLY A 315 61.58 -8.69 55.27
CA GLY A 315 62.97 -9.23 55.20
C GLY A 315 63.70 -8.88 53.89
N GLY A 316 64.75 -8.04 53.81
CA GLY A 316 66.03 -8.01 54.58
C GLY A 316 66.96 -9.12 54.05
N PRO A 317 68.23 -8.89 53.68
CA PRO A 317 69.19 -7.89 54.18
C PRO A 317 69.67 -6.83 53.15
#